data_AF-A0A350I677-F1
#
_entry.id   AF-A0A350I677-F1
#
_cell.length_a   1.000
_cell.length_b   1.000
_cell.length_c   1.000
_cell.angle_alpha   90.00
_cell.angle_beta   90.00
_cell.angle_gamma   90.00
#
_symmetry.space_group_name_H-M   'P 1'
#
loop_
_entity.id
_entity.type
_entity.pdbx_description
1 polymer ?
#
loop_
_entity_poly.entity_id
_entity_poly.type
_entity_poly.pdbx_seq_one_letter_code
_entity_poly.pdbx_strand_id
1 'polypeptide(L)' 'EAAFYGPKLDFMIKDALGRSWQLGTIQVDYNLPERFELEYIGSDNQPHRPVMIHRAPFGSM' A
#
# COMPACT_ATOMS: atom_id res chain seq x y z
N GLU A 1 -0.06 -5.51 11.38
CA GLU A 1 0.30 -6.77 10.68
C GLU A 1 0.91 -6.39 9.33
N ALA A 2 1.97 -7.04 8.83
CA ALA A 2 2.50 -6.68 7.50
C ALA A 2 1.64 -7.31 6.39
N ALA A 3 1.52 -6.67 5.23
CA ALA A 3 1.00 -7.36 4.05
C ALA A 3 2.13 -8.26 3.51
N PHE A 4 1.81 -9.43 2.95
CA PHE A 4 2.83 -10.38 2.49
C PHE A 4 3.80 -9.78 1.45
N TYR A 5 3.39 -8.72 0.74
CA TYR A 5 4.13 -8.05 -0.34
C TYR A 5 4.82 -6.74 0.08
N GLY A 6 4.71 -6.33 1.35
CA GLY A 6 5.43 -5.17 1.85
C GLY A 6 4.92 -4.55 3.14
N PRO A 7 5.63 -3.53 3.66
CA PRO A 7 5.25 -2.84 4.88
C PRO A 7 3.93 -2.09 4.68
N LYS A 8 3.10 -2.07 5.73
CA LYS A 8 1.84 -1.31 5.76
C LYS A 8 1.73 -0.45 7.01
N LEU A 9 1.09 0.70 6.86
CA LEU A 9 0.67 1.59 7.93
C LEU A 9 -0.85 1.50 8.04
N ASP A 10 -1.31 1.08 9.21
CA ASP A 10 -2.73 0.94 9.52
C ASP A 10 -3.18 2.02 10.50
N PHE A 11 -4.34 2.62 10.23
CA PHE A 11 -4.97 3.60 11.10
C PHE A 11 -5.99 2.89 11.99
N MET A 12 -5.67 2.79 13.27
CA MET A 12 -6.50 2.16 14.28
C MET A 12 -7.42 3.19 14.95
N ILE A 13 -8.73 2.98 14.91
CA ILE A 13 -9.73 3.84 15.54
C ILE A 13 -10.40 3.09 16.69
N LYS A 14 -10.66 3.79 17.80
CA LYS A 14 -11.44 3.26 18.92
C LYS A 14 -12.89 3.66 18.79
N ASP A 15 -13.80 2.72 18.96
CA ASP A 15 -15.23 3.01 19.02
C ASP A 15 -15.70 3.41 20.43
N ALA A 16 -17.00 3.71 20.57
CA ALA A 16 -17.62 4.11 21.83
C ALA A 16 -17.56 3.03 22.92
N LEU A 17 -17.35 1.76 22.56
CA LEU A 17 -17.18 0.64 23.50
C LEU A 17 -15.70 0.35 23.79
N GLY A 18 -14.78 1.16 23.26
CA GLY A 18 -13.34 0.99 23.42
C GLY A 18 -12.71 -0.11 22.56
N ARG A 19 -13.45 -0.69 21.60
CA ARG A 19 -12.91 -1.68 20.66
C ARG A 19 -12.05 -0.99 19.60
N SER A 20 -10.97 -1.65 19.20
CA SER A 20 -10.03 -1.14 18.18
C SER A 20 -10.39 -1.70 16.81
N TRP A 21 -10.54 -0.81 15.83
CA TRP A 21 -10.87 -1.15 14.44
C TRP A 21 -9.79 -0.61 13.52
N GLN A 22 -9.33 -1.43 12.59
CA GLN A 22 -8.54 -0.94 11.46
C GLN A 22 -9.48 -0.30 10.43
N LEU A 23 -9.22 0.95 10.06
CA LEU A 23 -9.88 1.62 8.95
C LEU A 23 -8.88 1.91 7.85
N GLY A 24 -8.29 3.11 7.89
CA GLY A 24 -7.32 3.58 6.91
C GLY A 24 -6.15 2.61 6.78
N THR A 25 -5.64 2.42 5.56
CA THR A 25 -4.39 1.71 5.33
C THR A 25 -3.60 2.32 4.18
N ILE A 26 -2.28 2.28 4.29
CA ILE A 26 -1.31 2.62 3.24
C ILE A 26 -0.31 1.46 3.18
N GLN A 27 -0.15 0.86 2.00
CA GLN A 27 0.69 -0.33 1.82
C GLN A 27 1.65 -0.09 0.66
N VAL A 28 2.95 -0.30 0.90
CA VAL A 28 3.98 -0.19 -0.15
C VAL A 28 4.22 -1.57 -0.73
N ASP A 29 4.12 -1.68 -2.05
CA ASP A 29 4.20 -2.94 -2.78
C ASP A 29 5.30 -2.87 -3.85
N TYR A 30 6.32 -3.71 -3.66
CA TYR A 30 7.43 -3.89 -4.59
C TYR A 30 7.25 -5.12 -5.50
N ASN A 31 6.28 -5.99 -5.21
CA ASN A 31 6.14 -7.31 -5.82
C ASN A 31 5.20 -7.30 -7.03
N LEU A 32 4.02 -6.66 -6.94
CA LEU A 32 3.11 -6.61 -8.09
C LEU A 32 3.70 -5.87 -9.30
N PRO A 33 4.42 -4.74 -9.15
CA PRO A 33 5.11 -4.12 -10.28
C PRO A 33 6.07 -5.06 -11.02
N GLU A 34 6.73 -5.95 -10.28
CA GLU A 34 7.60 -6.98 -10.86
C GLU A 34 6.83 -8.07 -11.60
N ARG A 35 5.80 -8.63 -10.96
CA ARG A 35 5.00 -9.72 -11.53
C ARG A 35 4.22 -9.34 -12.79
N PHE A 36 3.87 -8.07 -12.92
CA PHE A 36 3.20 -7.53 -14.10
C PHE A 36 4.14 -6.85 -15.09
N GLU A 37 5.46 -6.92 -14.86
CA GLU A 37 6.46 -6.33 -15.75
C GLU A 37 6.20 -4.83 -16.03
N LEU A 38 5.81 -4.08 -14.99
CA LEU A 38 5.53 -2.65 -15.12
C LEU A 38 6.83 -1.86 -15.22
N GLU A 39 6.90 -0.96 -16.21
CA GLU A 39 8.05 -0.10 -16.45
C GLU A 39 7.63 1.32 -16.87
N TYR A 40 8.50 2.29 -16.62
CA TYR A 40 8.43 3.64 -17.17
C TYR A 40 9.83 4.13 -17.56
N ILE A 41 9.91 5.11 -18.48
CA ILE A 41 11.20 5.72 -18.85
C ILE A 41 11.51 6.87 -17.89
N GLY A 42 12.66 6.76 -17.21
CA GLY A 42 13.15 7.74 -16.26
C GLY A 42 13.76 8.97 -16.94
N SER A 43 14.11 9.97 -16.13
CA SER A 43 14.81 11.18 -16.61
C SER A 43 16.21 10.90 -17.15
N ASP A 44 16.77 9.73 -16.85
CA ASP A 44 18.03 9.20 -17.38
C ASP A 44 17.86 8.44 -18.71
N ASN A 45 16.63 8.43 -19.26
CA ASN A 45 16.26 7.72 -20.48
C ASN A 45 16.45 6.19 -20.41
N GLN A 46 16.44 5.63 -19.19
CA GLN A 46 16.48 4.19 -18.94
C GLN A 46 15.10 3.67 -18.47
N PRO A 47 14.79 2.38 -18.64
CA PRO A 47 13.61 1.78 -18.05
C PRO A 47 13.78 1.58 -16.54
N HIS A 48 12.75 1.96 -15.78
CA HIS A 48 12.67 1.81 -14.33
C HIS A 48 11.37 1.12 -13.93
N ARG A 49 11.42 0.33 -12.86
CA ARG A 49 10.22 -0.28 -12.27
C ARG A 49 9.58 0.69 -11.28
N PRO A 50 8.26 0.95 -11.36
CA PRO A 50 7.60 1.79 -10.38
C PRO A 50 7.43 1.06 -9.03
N VAL A 51 7.29 1.84 -7.95
CA VAL A 51 6.80 1.34 -6.66
C VAL A 51 5.31 1.58 -6.59
N MET A 52 4.53 0.58 -6.17
CA MET A 52 3.08 0.69 -6.05
C MET A 52 2.68 1.02 -4.61
N ILE A 53 1.74 1.94 -4.44
CA ILE A 53 1.15 2.27 -3.13
C ILE A 53 -0.35 1.98 -3.17
N HIS A 54 -0.79 1.00 -2.38
CA HIS A 54 -2.19 0.71 -2.16
C HIS A 54 -2.72 1.56 -1.02
N ARG A 55 -3.89 2.20 -1.19
CA ARG A 55 -4.52 3.01 -0.13
C ARG A 55 -6.02 2.80 -0.06
N ALA A 56 -6.54 2.79 1.16
CA ALA A 56 -7.99 2.83 1.42
C ALA A 56 -8.26 3.75 2.62
N PRO A 57 -8.56 5.05 2.43
CA PRO A 57 -8.71 6.01 3.52
C PRO A 57 -9.84 5.68 4.51
N PHE A 58 -10.96 5.15 4.00
CA PHE A 58 -12.12 4.79 4.81
C PHE A 58 -12.20 3.30 5.14
N GLY A 59 -11.25 2.48 4.67
CA GLY A 59 -11.43 1.02 4.68
C GLY A 59 -12.61 0.63 3.77
N SER A 60 -13.60 -0.06 4.33
CA SER A 60 -14.88 -0.37 3.66
C SER A 60 -15.98 0.63 4.04
N MET A 61 -16.88 0.95 3.10
CA MET A 61 -18.12 1.69 3.36
C MET A 61 -19.28 0.77 3.74
#